data_AF-A0A9X5XGZ4-F1
#
_entry.id   AF-A0A9X5XGZ4-F1
#
_cell.length_a   1.000
_cell.length_b   1.000
_cell.length_c   1.000
_cell.angle_alpha   90.00
_cell.angle_beta   90.00
_cell.angle_gamma   90.00
#
_symmetry.space_group_name_H-M   'P 1'
#
loop_
_entity.id
_entity.type
_entity.pdbx_description
1 polymer ?
#
loop_
_entity_poly.entity_id
_entity_poly.type
_entity_poly.pdbx_seq_one_letter_code
_entity_poly.pdbx_strand_id
1 'polypeptide(L)' 'MNGFDWAVLVAYFGVMTAIGVWSHKRVDDVSDFFTAGGKMPWWLSGISHHMSGYSAVMFTGYAGIAYTYGITSYVTWA' A
#
# COMPACT_ATOMS: atom_id res chain seq x y z
N MET A 1 23.66 4.53 1.12
CA MET A 1 22.56 5.51 1.11
C MET A 1 23.15 6.89 0.93
N ASN A 2 22.82 7.56 -0.15
CA ASN A 2 23.28 8.91 -0.46
C ASN A 2 22.20 9.94 -0.09
N GLY A 3 22.49 11.24 -0.24
CA GLY A 3 21.53 12.31 0.05
C GLY A 3 20.24 12.21 -0.77
N PHE A 4 20.32 11.74 -2.02
CA PHE A 4 19.14 11.52 -2.86
C PHE A 4 18.22 10.40 -2.33
N ASP A 5 18.78 9.32 -1.78
CA ASP A 5 17.98 8.21 -1.22
C ASP A 5 17.15 8.70 -0.02
N TRP A 6 17.77 9.48 0.86
CA TRP A 6 17.10 10.10 2.00
C TRP A 6 16.04 11.11 1.58
N ALA A 7 16.32 11.91 0.54
CA ALA A 7 15.35 12.87 0.02
C ALA A 7 14.07 12.17 -0.49
N VAL A 8 14.22 11.07 -1.23
CA VAL A 8 13.07 10.27 -1.72
C VAL A 8 12.30 9.65 -0.56
N LEU A 9 13.00 9.11 0.45
CA LEU A 9 12.37 8.51 1.63
C LEU A 9 11.54 9.53 2.41
N VAL A 10 12.12 10.70 2.71
CA VAL A 10 11.42 11.77 3.42
C VAL A 10 10.24 12.30 2.60
N ALA A 11 10.39 12.47 1.29
CA ALA A 11 9.32 12.91 0.41
C ALA A 11 8.14 11.90 0.41
N TYR A 12 8.43 10.59 0.36
CA TYR A 12 7.41 9.54 0.43
C TYR A 12 6.58 9.64 1.71
N PHE A 13 7.24 9.70 2.87
CA PHE A 13 6.54 9.84 4.16
C PHE A 13 5.77 11.16 4.23
N GLY A 14 6.35 12.26 3.74
CA GLY A 14 5.71 13.57 3.69
C GLY A 14 4.41 13.54 2.88
N VAL A 15 4.42 12.93 1.70
CA VAL A 15 3.22 12.77 0.87
C VAL A 15 2.16 11.91 1.56
N MET A 16 2.55 10.78 2.16
CA MET A 16 1.63 9.90 2.88
C MET A 16 0.95 10.60 4.05
N THR A 17 1.72 11.33 4.87
CA THR A 17 1.17 12.11 5.98
C THR A 17 0.28 13.25 5.48
N ALA A 18 0.68 13.95 4.42
CA ALA A 18 -0.12 15.02 3.82
C ALA A 18 -1.49 14.51 3.33
N ILE A 19 -1.53 13.34 2.68
CA ILE A 19 -2.78 12.69 2.26
C ILE A 19 -3.64 12.36 3.48
N GLY A 20 -3.05 11.77 4.54
CA GLY A 20 -3.80 11.44 5.77
C GLY A 20 -4.45 12.67 6.43
N VAL A 21 -3.68 13.75 6.60
CA VAL A 21 -4.19 15.01 7.18
C VAL A 21 -5.24 15.66 6.28
N TRP A 22 -5.06 15.62 4.97
CA TRP A 22 -6.03 16.13 4.00
C TRP A 22 -7.33 15.35 4.01
N SER A 23 -7.26 14.02 4.08
CA SER A 23 -8.43 13.13 4.12
C SER A 23 -9.20 13.24 5.44
N HIS A 24 -8.52 13.47 6.57
CA HIS A 24 -9.18 13.69 7.87
C HIS A 24 -10.21 14.82 7.82
N LYS A 25 -9.95 15.89 7.05
CA LYS A 25 -10.89 17.02 6.89
C LYS A 25 -12.15 16.68 6.09
N ARG A 26 -12.32 15.44 5.61
CA ARG A 26 -13.44 14.98 4.79
C ARG A 26 -14.28 13.90 5.46
N VAL A 27 -14.04 13.63 6.74
CA VAL A 27 -14.75 12.62 7.51
C VAL A 27 -15.55 13.34 8.58
N ASP A 28 -16.85 13.49 8.34
CA ASP A 28 -17.78 14.10 9.31
C ASP A 28 -18.55 13.04 10.10
N ASP A 29 -18.81 11.87 9.50
CA ASP A 29 -19.54 10.77 10.12
C ASP A 29 -18.92 9.38 9.87
N VAL A 30 -19.55 8.36 10.44
CA VAL A 30 -19.12 6.95 10.36
C VAL A 30 -19.23 6.41 8.93
N SER A 31 -20.23 6.85 8.16
CA SER A 31 -20.43 6.43 6.77
C SER A 31 -19.31 6.96 5.88
N ASP A 32 -18.87 8.21 6.10
CA ASP A 32 -17.72 8.78 5.42
C ASP A 32 -16.43 8.05 5.78
N PHE A 33 -16.26 7.61 7.02
CA PHE A 33 -15.08 6.86 7.42
C PHE A 33 -14.99 5.47 6.76
N PHE A 34 -16.10 4.71 6.74
CA PHE A 34 -16.08 3.32 6.24
C PHE A 34 -16.34 3.20 4.74
N THR A 35 -17.16 4.08 4.16
CA THR A 35 -17.61 3.96 2.76
C THR A 35 -17.24 5.17 1.91
N ALA A 36 -16.55 6.17 2.47
CA ALA A 36 -16.31 7.47 1.86
C ALA A 36 -17.62 8.13 1.34
N GLY A 37 -18.72 7.91 2.07
CA GLY A 37 -20.04 8.42 1.71
C GLY A 37 -20.55 7.91 0.35
N GLY A 38 -20.11 6.72 -0.08
CA GLY A 38 -20.45 6.13 -1.38
C GLY A 38 -19.76 6.79 -2.58
N LYS A 39 -18.79 7.68 -2.37
CA LYS A 39 -18.11 8.45 -3.43
C LYS A 39 -16.84 7.77 -3.97
N MET A 40 -16.40 6.66 -3.35
CA MET A 40 -15.22 5.91 -3.77
C MET A 40 -15.46 5.21 -5.12
N PRO A 41 -14.69 5.53 -6.17
CA PRO A 41 -14.84 4.84 -7.44
C PRO A 41 -14.35 3.39 -7.34
N TRP A 42 -15.04 2.49 -8.05
CA TRP A 42 -14.81 1.03 -7.97
C TRP A 42 -13.37 0.61 -8.26
N TRP A 43 -12.70 1.29 -9.20
CA TRP A 43 -11.32 0.96 -9.59
C TRP A 43 -10.34 1.31 -8.47
N LEU A 44 -10.56 2.42 -7.75
CA LEU A 44 -9.71 2.83 -6.64
C LEU A 44 -9.89 1.90 -5.45
N SER A 45 -11.13 1.49 -5.18
CA SER A 45 -11.44 0.47 -4.18
C SER A 45 -10.76 -0.87 -4.51
N GLY A 46 -10.78 -1.30 -5.77
CA GLY A 46 -10.10 -2.51 -6.23
C GLY A 46 -8.58 -2.48 -6.02
N ILE A 47 -7.93 -1.36 -6.36
CA ILE A 47 -6.49 -1.16 -6.10
C ILE A 47 -6.20 -1.20 -4.61
N SER A 48 -7.01 -0.51 -3.80
CA SER A 48 -6.84 -0.52 -2.34
C SER A 48 -6.97 -1.92 -1.76
N HIS A 49 -7.96 -2.69 -2.21
CA HIS A 49 -8.17 -4.06 -1.75
C HIS A 49 -6.97 -4.95 -2.09
N HIS A 50 -6.44 -4.85 -3.30
CA HIS A 50 -5.24 -5.59 -3.69
C HIS A 50 -4.03 -5.18 -2.84
N MET A 51 -3.79 -3.88 -2.64
CA MET A 51 -2.68 -3.37 -1.83
C MET A 51 -2.78 -3.75 -0.35
N SER A 52 -3.99 -3.87 0.22
CA SER A 52 -4.18 -4.32 1.60
C SER A 52 -3.68 -5.75 1.85
N GLY A 53 -3.53 -6.57 0.79
CA GLY A 53 -2.92 -7.89 0.87
C GLY A 53 -1.38 -7.87 0.92
N TYR A 54 -0.74 -6.73 0.62
CA TYR A 54 0.72 -6.61 0.60
C TYR A 54 1.29 -6.12 1.92
N SER A 55 2.44 -6.66 2.27
CA SER A 55 3.23 -6.24 3.43
C SER A 55 4.72 -6.36 3.13
N ALA A 56 5.58 -5.88 4.02
CA ALA A 56 7.03 -6.03 3.86
C ALA A 56 7.46 -7.50 3.66
N VAL A 57 6.78 -8.44 4.32
CA VAL A 57 7.04 -9.90 4.20
C VAL A 57 6.72 -10.40 2.80
N MET A 58 5.68 -9.86 2.16
CA MET A 58 5.33 -10.20 0.79
C MET A 58 6.50 -9.88 -0.17
N PHE A 59 7.22 -8.78 0.08
CA PHE A 59 8.36 -8.39 -0.75
C PHE A 59 9.65 -9.12 -0.37
N THR A 60 10.02 -9.14 0.90
CA THR A 60 11.33 -9.69 1.32
C THR A 60 11.31 -11.20 1.54
N GLY A 61 10.23 -11.72 2.13
CA GLY A 61 10.07 -13.15 2.42
C GLY A 61 9.92 -13.97 1.15
N TYR A 62 8.99 -13.59 0.26
CA TYR A 62 8.79 -14.32 -0.99
C TYR A 62 9.96 -14.17 -1.96
N ALA A 63 10.68 -13.03 -1.94
CA ALA A 63 11.95 -12.92 -2.67
C ALA A 63 12.98 -13.96 -2.17
N GLY A 64 13.06 -14.20 -0.87
CA GLY A 64 13.92 -15.26 -0.30
C GLY A 64 13.48 -16.67 -0.70
N ILE A 65 12.18 -16.93 -0.70
CA ILE A 65 11.61 -18.22 -1.18
C ILE A 65 11.93 -18.40 -2.67
N ALA A 66 11.71 -17.38 -3.50
CA ALA A 66 12.02 -17.42 -4.93
C ALA A 66 13.52 -17.59 -5.20
N TYR A 67 14.39 -17.00 -4.36
CA TYR A 67 15.84 -17.22 -4.44
C TYR A 67 16.22 -18.69 -4.23
N THR A 68 15.48 -19.41 -3.39
CA THR A 68 15.76 -20.82 -3.07
C THR A 68 15.09 -21.80 -4.05
N TYR A 69 13.83 -21.56 -4.39
CA TYR A 69 12.99 -22.50 -5.14
C TYR A 69 12.76 -22.09 -6.62
N GLY A 70 13.23 -20.92 -7.02
CA GLY A 70 13.06 -20.39 -8.37
C GLY A 70 11.59 -20.19 -8.74
N ILE A 71 11.28 -20.33 -10.03
CA ILE A 71 9.92 -20.13 -10.57
C ILE A 71 8.86 -21.07 -9.98
N THR A 72 9.28 -22.20 -9.41
CA THR A 72 8.39 -23.16 -8.74
C THR A 72 7.63 -22.54 -7.58
N SER A 73 8.23 -21.56 -6.88
CA SER A 73 7.55 -20.85 -5.79
C SER A 73 6.31 -20.07 -6.23
N TYR A 74 6.21 -19.71 -7.51
CA TYR A 74 5.05 -19.04 -8.06
C TYR A 74 3.90 -20.02 -8.36
N VAL A 75 4.23 -21.26 -8.72
CA VAL A 75 3.24 -22.26 -9.16
C VAL A 75 2.68 -23.07 -7.98
N THR A 76 3.50 -23.37 -6.98
CA THR A 76 3.10 -24.27 -5.87
C THR A 76 2.47 -23.54 -4.68
N TRP A 77 2.47 -22.20 -4.67
CA TRP A 77 1.91 -21.36 -3.61
C TRP A 77 0.75 -20.46 -4.08
N ALA A 78 0.14 -20.81 -5.22
CA ALA A 78 -1.15 -20.30 -5.66
C ALA A 78 -2.29 -21.20 -5.16
#